data_AF-A0A536KE52-F1
#
_entry.id   AF-A0A536KE52-F1
#
_cell.length_a   1.000
_cell.length_b   1.000
_cell.length_c   1.000
_cell.angle_alpha   90.00
_cell.angle_beta   90.00
_cell.angle_gamma   90.00
#
_symmetry.space_group_name_H-M   'P 1'
#
loop_
_entity.id
_entity.type
_entity.pdbx_description
1 polymer ?
#
loop_
_entity_poly.entity_id
_entity_poly.type
_entity_poly.pdbx_seq_one_letter_code
_entity_poly.pdbx_strand_id
1 'polypeptide(L)'
;MARRDLLLVQMDEAYERLRRRLEGLTEDEYFWEPVPGCWTVHRDETGRWVTDYAFPDPVPAPVTTIGWRLVHIADCKVMYHEYAFGARRLTFPDLIAPATVRGALERLQEGHRLLRSDLVGLEADQLDQPRLTNWGEEWPAWRIFWAMIDHDLHHGAEIGCLRDLYRASTVEDTPAIRREIQAGQRLKV
;
A
#
# COMPACT_ATOMS: atom_id res chain seq x y z
N MET A 1 24.09 14.38 -6.02
CA MET A 1 23.35 13.11 -6.03
C MET A 1 22.59 13.03 -7.35
N ALA A 2 22.70 11.94 -8.12
CA ALA A 2 21.97 11.81 -9.38
C ALA A 2 20.46 11.61 -9.13
N ARG A 3 19.59 11.95 -10.10
CA ARG A 3 18.12 11.78 -9.97
C ARG A 3 17.72 10.34 -9.61
N ARG A 4 18.35 9.36 -10.25
CA ARG A 4 18.15 7.93 -9.97
C ARG A 4 18.48 7.60 -8.51
N ASP A 5 19.60 8.09 -8.01
CA ASP A 5 20.03 7.82 -6.63
C ASP A 5 19.07 8.45 -5.62
N LEU A 6 18.53 9.64 -5.90
CA LEU A 6 17.51 10.27 -5.07
C LEU A 6 16.22 9.45 -5.05
N LEU A 7 15.77 8.95 -6.22
CA LEU A 7 14.61 8.06 -6.30
C LEU A 7 14.84 6.75 -5.55
N LEU A 8 16.04 6.17 -5.63
CA LEU A 8 16.40 4.96 -4.88
C LEU A 8 16.34 5.21 -3.38
N VAL A 9 16.93 6.30 -2.90
CA VAL A 9 16.87 6.66 -1.47
C VAL A 9 15.42 6.88 -1.03
N GLN A 10 14.62 7.62 -1.80
CA GLN A 10 13.22 7.83 -1.46
C GLN A 10 12.41 6.54 -1.50
N MET A 11 12.64 5.67 -2.47
CA MET A 11 12.00 4.37 -2.58
C MET A 11 12.40 3.45 -1.44
N ASP A 12 13.66 3.45 -1.02
CA ASP A 12 14.12 2.66 0.13
C ASP A 12 13.60 3.24 1.45
N GLU A 13 13.49 4.56 1.62
CA GLU A 13 12.91 5.16 2.83
C GLU A 13 11.39 4.99 2.91
N ALA A 14 10.72 5.21 1.77
CA ALA A 14 9.32 4.91 1.53
C ALA A 14 9.06 3.41 1.43
N TYR A 15 10.10 2.57 1.39
CA TYR A 15 10.15 1.14 1.76
C TYR A 15 10.86 0.74 3.10
N GLU A 16 11.34 1.68 3.98
CA GLU A 16 11.64 1.52 5.47
C GLU A 16 10.64 2.04 6.64
N ARG A 17 9.79 3.10 6.49
CA ARG A 17 8.37 3.33 7.02
C ARG A 17 7.13 2.27 6.99
N LEU A 18 6.39 1.91 5.90
CA LEU A 18 5.34 0.80 5.71
C LEU A 18 5.53 -0.54 6.48
N ARG A 19 6.24 -1.61 6.03
CA ARG A 19 7.13 -2.52 6.87
C ARG A 19 7.18 -2.22 8.37
N ARG A 20 7.71 -1.08 8.87
CA ARG A 20 7.64 -0.78 10.32
C ARG A 20 6.21 -0.66 10.85
N ARG A 21 5.29 -0.06 10.08
CA ARG A 21 3.83 -0.14 10.30
C ARG A 21 3.23 -1.53 10.08
N LEU A 22 3.90 -2.49 9.46
CA LEU A 22 3.44 -3.87 9.26
C LEU A 22 4.08 -4.86 10.25
N GLU A 23 5.09 -4.45 11.03
CA GLU A 23 5.72 -5.28 12.04
C GLU A 23 4.68 -5.79 13.05
N GLY A 24 4.70 -7.10 13.29
CA GLY A 24 3.77 -7.77 14.19
C GLY A 24 2.31 -7.73 13.74
N LEU A 25 2.02 -7.46 12.46
CA LEU A 25 0.65 -7.58 11.92
C LEU A 25 0.15 -9.02 12.11
N THR A 26 -1.00 -9.18 12.74
CA THR A 26 -1.64 -10.47 12.98
C THR A 26 -2.72 -10.76 11.95
N GLU A 27 -3.15 -12.01 11.83
CA GLU A 27 -4.30 -12.37 10.98
C GLU A 27 -5.60 -11.69 11.48
N ASP A 28 -5.75 -11.52 12.80
CA ASP A 28 -6.90 -10.82 13.37
C ASP A 28 -6.93 -9.35 12.94
N GLU A 29 -5.77 -8.66 12.95
CA GLU A 29 -5.65 -7.30 12.41
C GLU A 29 -5.91 -7.27 10.89
N TYR A 30 -5.41 -8.27 10.16
CA TYR A 30 -5.54 -8.37 8.70
C TYR A 30 -7.00 -8.45 8.24
N PHE A 31 -7.80 -9.26 8.94
CA PHE A 31 -9.22 -9.47 8.62
C PHE A 31 -10.18 -8.57 9.43
N TRP A 32 -9.67 -7.69 10.28
CA TRP A 32 -10.53 -6.80 11.07
C TRP A 32 -11.33 -5.83 10.20
N GLU A 33 -12.64 -5.83 10.39
CA GLU A 33 -13.58 -4.95 9.71
C GLU A 33 -13.82 -3.68 10.55
N PRO A 34 -13.28 -2.51 10.16
CA PRO A 34 -13.42 -1.28 10.95
C PRO A 34 -14.84 -0.72 10.95
N VAL A 35 -15.63 -1.02 9.92
CA VAL A 35 -17.03 -0.60 9.76
C VAL A 35 -17.81 -1.69 9.02
N PRO A 36 -19.13 -1.83 9.26
CA PRO A 36 -19.96 -2.75 8.48
C PRO A 36 -19.92 -2.43 6.99
N GLY A 37 -19.79 -3.46 6.16
CA GLY A 37 -19.78 -3.33 4.69
C GLY A 37 -18.50 -2.72 4.12
N CYS A 38 -17.39 -2.74 4.87
CA CYS A 38 -16.08 -2.42 4.32
C CYS A 38 -15.65 -3.46 3.28
N TRP A 39 -14.81 -3.03 2.33
CA TRP A 39 -14.16 -3.92 1.37
C TRP A 39 -13.00 -4.67 2.01
N THR A 40 -12.90 -5.96 1.72
CA THR A 40 -11.93 -6.88 2.33
C THR A 40 -11.34 -7.89 1.35
N VAL A 41 -10.49 -8.78 1.86
CA VAL A 41 -9.99 -9.96 1.16
C VAL A 41 -10.82 -11.15 1.63
N HIS A 42 -11.46 -11.86 0.70
CA HIS A 42 -12.36 -12.97 1.01
C HIS A 42 -12.30 -14.06 -0.06
N ARG A 43 -12.99 -15.17 0.16
CA ARG A 43 -13.21 -16.19 -0.87
C ARG A 43 -14.46 -15.87 -1.68
N ASP A 44 -14.36 -15.95 -3.00
CA ASP A 44 -15.50 -15.88 -3.90
C ASP A 44 -16.31 -17.19 -3.91
N GLU A 45 -17.37 -17.24 -4.73
CA GLU A 45 -18.25 -18.41 -4.88
C GLU A 45 -17.52 -19.67 -5.37
N THR A 46 -16.37 -19.52 -6.02
CA THR A 46 -15.52 -20.62 -6.50
C THR A 46 -14.51 -21.08 -5.44
N GLY A 47 -14.46 -20.40 -4.29
CA GLY A 47 -13.49 -20.62 -3.23
C GLY A 47 -12.14 -19.97 -3.48
N ARG A 48 -11.98 -19.17 -4.54
CA ARG A 48 -10.75 -18.45 -4.85
C ARG A 48 -10.65 -17.21 -3.96
N TRP A 49 -9.46 -16.92 -3.45
CA TRP A 49 -9.21 -15.68 -2.71
C TRP A 49 -9.16 -14.49 -3.66
N VAL A 50 -9.97 -13.49 -3.35
CA VAL A 50 -10.15 -12.25 -4.10
C VAL A 50 -10.13 -11.06 -3.15
N THR A 51 -9.94 -9.89 -3.73
CA THR A 51 -10.04 -8.60 -3.06
C THR A 51 -11.31 -7.93 -3.58
N ASP A 52 -12.15 -7.40 -2.69
CA ASP A 52 -13.34 -6.65 -3.10
C ASP A 52 -12.96 -5.51 -4.06
N TYR A 53 -13.64 -5.45 -5.20
CA TYR A 53 -13.37 -4.48 -6.25
C TYR A 53 -14.62 -4.25 -7.08
N ALA A 54 -14.77 -3.04 -7.63
CA ALA A 54 -15.82 -2.72 -8.57
C ALA A 54 -15.28 -1.82 -9.68
N PHE A 55 -15.86 -1.91 -10.88
CA PHE A 55 -15.55 -1.01 -11.97
C PHE A 55 -16.85 -0.58 -12.69
N PRO A 56 -17.18 0.72 -12.73
CA PRO A 56 -16.47 1.82 -12.07
C PRO A 56 -16.53 1.73 -10.54
N ASP A 57 -15.63 2.46 -9.86
CA ASP A 57 -15.62 2.54 -8.39
C ASP A 57 -16.95 3.11 -7.86
N PRO A 58 -17.47 2.62 -6.71
CA PRO A 58 -18.65 3.20 -6.08
C PRO A 58 -18.37 4.62 -5.58
N VAL A 59 -19.43 5.43 -5.51
CA VAL A 59 -19.36 6.80 -4.99
C VAL A 59 -20.37 6.97 -3.84
N PRO A 60 -19.92 7.13 -2.58
CA PRO A 60 -18.52 7.11 -2.12
C PRO A 60 -17.89 5.71 -2.15
N ALA A 61 -16.56 5.64 -2.27
CA ALA A 61 -15.83 4.39 -2.16
C ALA A 61 -15.96 3.82 -0.74
N PRO A 62 -16.17 2.50 -0.57
CA PRO A 62 -16.22 1.88 0.75
C PRO A 62 -14.89 1.99 1.50
N VAL A 63 -14.96 2.00 2.84
CA VAL A 63 -13.76 1.82 3.67
C VAL A 63 -13.17 0.44 3.39
N THR A 64 -11.86 0.31 3.42
CA THR A 64 -11.15 -0.95 3.16
C THR A 64 -10.47 -1.49 4.42
N THR A 65 -10.35 -2.81 4.57
CA THR A 65 -9.62 -3.44 5.69
C THR A 65 -8.10 -3.27 5.57
N ILE A 66 -7.36 -3.60 6.63
CA ILE A 66 -5.89 -3.64 6.59
C ILE A 66 -5.43 -4.66 5.54
N GLY A 67 -6.03 -5.84 5.52
CA GLY A 67 -5.72 -6.88 4.54
C GLY A 67 -5.94 -6.41 3.10
N TRP A 68 -7.08 -5.77 2.83
CA TRP A 68 -7.36 -5.19 1.50
C TRP A 68 -6.27 -4.23 1.06
N ARG A 69 -5.89 -3.27 1.92
CA ARG A 69 -4.87 -2.27 1.60
C ARG A 69 -3.50 -2.90 1.38
N LEU A 70 -3.12 -3.87 2.20
CA LEU A 70 -1.83 -4.55 2.04
C LEU A 70 -1.75 -5.32 0.72
N VAL A 71 -2.81 -6.06 0.36
CA VAL A 71 -2.89 -6.77 -0.93
C VAL A 71 -2.88 -5.78 -2.08
N HIS A 72 -3.62 -4.68 -1.99
CA HIS A 72 -3.64 -3.64 -3.00
C HIS A 72 -2.26 -3.03 -3.27
N ILE A 73 -1.51 -2.66 -2.21
CA ILE A 73 -0.13 -2.15 -2.36
C ILE A 73 0.76 -3.20 -3.04
N ALA A 74 0.68 -4.45 -2.56
CA ALA A 74 1.50 -5.54 -3.07
C ALA A 74 1.24 -5.83 -4.55
N ASP A 75 -0.03 -5.94 -4.94
CA ASP A 75 -0.45 -6.22 -6.32
C ASP A 75 -0.11 -5.05 -7.26
N CYS A 76 -0.32 -3.80 -6.82
CA CYS A 76 0.06 -2.61 -7.60
C CYS A 76 1.56 -2.60 -7.94
N LYS A 77 2.44 -2.96 -7.00
CA LYS A 77 3.89 -3.01 -7.29
C LYS A 77 4.22 -4.04 -8.37
N VAL A 78 3.64 -5.23 -8.28
CA VAL A 78 3.82 -6.29 -9.29
C VAL A 78 3.31 -5.82 -10.65
N MET A 79 2.13 -5.19 -10.67
CA MET A 79 1.51 -4.71 -11.90
C MET A 79 2.31 -3.60 -12.58
N TYR A 80 2.81 -2.63 -11.81
CA TYR A 80 3.62 -1.53 -12.35
C TYR A 80 4.96 -2.04 -12.89
N HIS A 81 5.61 -2.99 -12.22
CA HIS A 81 6.77 -3.68 -12.77
C HIS A 81 6.43 -4.37 -14.10
N GLU A 82 5.36 -5.18 -14.11
CA GLU A 82 4.99 -6.04 -15.24
C GLU A 82 4.72 -5.25 -16.52
N TYR A 83 4.11 -4.05 -16.42
CA TYR A 83 3.84 -3.22 -17.59
C TYR A 83 5.01 -2.31 -17.98
N ALA A 84 5.66 -1.67 -17.02
CA ALA A 84 6.72 -0.72 -17.32
C ALA A 84 8.00 -1.44 -17.80
N PHE A 85 8.31 -2.59 -17.22
CA PHE A 85 9.60 -3.29 -17.40
C PHE A 85 9.45 -4.77 -17.78
N GLY A 86 8.26 -5.36 -17.63
CA GLY A 86 7.97 -6.76 -17.92
C GLY A 86 7.26 -7.00 -19.25
N ALA A 87 6.39 -8.02 -19.24
CA ALA A 87 5.79 -8.60 -20.43
C ALA A 87 4.47 -7.95 -20.88
N ARG A 88 3.87 -7.08 -20.05
CA ARG A 88 2.61 -6.35 -20.30
C ARG A 88 1.40 -7.25 -20.58
N ARG A 89 1.25 -8.31 -19.80
CA ARG A 89 0.16 -9.29 -19.95
C ARG A 89 -0.65 -9.53 -18.69
N LEU A 90 -0.15 -9.13 -17.53
CA LEU A 90 -0.80 -9.46 -16.26
C LEU A 90 -2.03 -8.58 -16.05
N THR A 91 -3.11 -9.13 -15.53
CA THR A 91 -4.27 -8.34 -15.12
C THR A 91 -4.57 -8.57 -13.65
N PHE A 92 -5.26 -7.64 -12.98
CA PHE A 92 -5.65 -7.84 -11.57
C PHE A 92 -6.43 -9.16 -11.35
N PRO A 93 -7.36 -9.58 -12.23
CA PRO A 93 -8.01 -10.88 -12.14
C PRO A 93 -7.08 -12.10 -12.23
N ASP A 94 -5.84 -11.98 -12.73
CA ASP A 94 -4.87 -13.07 -12.73
C ASP A 94 -4.21 -13.26 -11.35
N LEU A 95 -4.20 -12.21 -10.53
CA LEU A 95 -3.62 -12.24 -9.19
C LEU A 95 -4.60 -12.88 -8.20
N ILE A 96 -4.21 -14.00 -7.61
CA ILE A 96 -4.94 -14.58 -6.47
C ILE A 96 -4.59 -13.77 -5.23
N ALA A 97 -5.59 -13.25 -4.52
CA ALA A 97 -5.35 -12.45 -3.32
C ALA A 97 -4.67 -13.31 -2.23
N PRO A 98 -3.61 -12.81 -1.57
CA PRO A 98 -3.00 -13.52 -0.45
C PRO A 98 -3.98 -13.75 0.70
N ALA A 99 -4.10 -15.01 1.10
CA ALA A 99 -5.01 -15.47 2.17
C ALA A 99 -4.48 -15.24 3.59
N THR A 100 -3.24 -14.77 3.72
CA THR A 100 -2.51 -14.68 4.99
C THR A 100 -1.65 -13.43 4.99
N VAL A 101 -1.37 -12.89 6.17
CA VAL A 101 -0.39 -11.82 6.37
C VAL A 101 0.94 -12.16 5.72
N ARG A 102 1.44 -13.39 5.97
CA ARG A 102 2.73 -13.83 5.41
C ARG A 102 2.74 -13.78 3.89
N GLY A 103 1.71 -14.32 3.23
CA GLY A 103 1.63 -14.29 1.77
C GLY A 103 1.52 -12.86 1.21
N ALA A 104 0.83 -11.97 1.92
CA ALA A 104 0.72 -10.57 1.50
C ALA A 104 2.06 -9.82 1.64
N LEU A 105 2.80 -10.07 2.72
CA LEU A 105 4.15 -9.52 2.93
C LEU A 105 5.15 -10.07 1.91
N GLU A 106 5.11 -11.36 1.60
CA GLU A 106 5.94 -11.99 0.56
C GLU A 106 5.68 -11.33 -0.81
N ARG A 107 4.41 -11.09 -1.18
CA ARG A 107 4.08 -10.39 -2.44
C ARG A 107 4.54 -8.93 -2.44
N LEU A 108 4.35 -8.22 -1.33
CA LEU A 108 4.81 -6.84 -1.18
C LEU A 108 6.33 -6.74 -1.35
N GLN A 109 7.07 -7.65 -0.71
CA GLN A 109 8.52 -7.74 -0.80
C GLN A 109 8.99 -8.03 -2.22
N GLU A 110 8.33 -8.98 -2.91
CA GLU A 110 8.67 -9.31 -4.29
C GLU A 110 8.44 -8.13 -5.23
N GLY A 111 7.25 -7.49 -5.17
CA GLY A 111 6.96 -6.31 -5.98
C GLY A 111 7.94 -5.16 -5.72
N HIS A 112 8.32 -4.93 -4.46
CA HIS A 112 9.34 -3.93 -4.14
C HIS A 112 10.72 -4.30 -4.71
N ARG A 113 11.15 -5.56 -4.54
CA ARG A 113 12.43 -6.05 -5.06
C ARG A 113 12.52 -5.90 -6.58
N LEU A 114 11.44 -6.24 -7.30
CA LEU A 114 11.36 -6.11 -8.76
C LEU A 114 11.51 -4.65 -9.19
N LEU A 115 10.67 -3.75 -8.69
CA LEU A 115 10.74 -2.32 -9.01
C LEU A 115 12.10 -1.69 -8.64
N ARG A 116 12.65 -2.07 -7.48
CA ARG A 116 13.95 -1.56 -7.05
C ARG A 116 15.06 -2.04 -7.99
N SER A 117 15.00 -3.30 -8.44
CA SER A 117 15.92 -3.85 -9.43
C SER A 117 15.81 -3.11 -10.77
N ASP A 118 14.60 -2.80 -11.22
CA ASP A 118 14.39 -2.01 -12.44
C ASP A 118 15.05 -0.64 -12.31
N LEU A 119 14.82 0.08 -11.21
CA LEU A 119 15.39 1.41 -11.00
C LEU A 119 16.93 1.39 -10.93
N VAL A 120 17.52 0.39 -10.27
CA VAL A 120 18.99 0.21 -10.23
C VAL A 120 19.56 -0.03 -11.63
N GLY A 121 18.86 -0.79 -12.46
CA GLY A 121 19.28 -1.12 -13.83
C GLY A 121 19.12 0.00 -14.84
N LEU A 122 18.51 1.14 -14.48
CA LEU A 122 18.36 2.27 -15.39
C LEU A 122 19.58 3.18 -15.42
N GLU A 123 19.93 3.60 -16.62
CA GLU A 123 20.81 4.73 -16.88
C GLU A 123 20.08 6.07 -16.75
N ALA A 124 20.83 7.15 -16.57
CA ALA A 124 20.27 8.46 -16.23
C ALA A 124 19.33 9.03 -17.31
N ASP A 125 19.62 8.78 -18.59
CA ASP A 125 18.83 9.22 -19.74
C ASP A 125 17.58 8.36 -19.98
N GLN A 126 17.52 7.16 -19.40
CA GLN A 126 16.38 6.26 -19.50
C GLN A 126 15.23 6.64 -18.56
N LEU A 127 15.49 7.49 -17.55
CA LEU A 127 14.48 7.96 -16.60
C LEU A 127 13.36 8.77 -17.28
N ASP A 128 13.67 9.49 -18.35
CA ASP A 128 12.71 10.33 -19.06
C ASP A 128 12.06 9.60 -20.27
N GLN A 129 12.44 8.35 -20.53
CA GLN A 129 11.87 7.53 -21.61
C GLN A 129 10.50 6.95 -21.24
N PRO A 130 9.59 6.82 -22.22
CA PRO A 130 8.23 6.34 -21.98
C PRO A 130 8.19 4.87 -21.53
N ARG A 131 7.24 4.57 -20.65
CA ARG A 131 6.88 3.26 -20.10
C ARG A 131 5.37 3.14 -20.11
N LEU A 132 4.87 1.96 -20.47
CA LEU A 132 3.43 1.69 -20.44
C LEU A 132 2.97 1.49 -18.99
N THR A 133 1.81 2.06 -18.68
CA THR A 133 1.04 1.76 -17.48
C THR A 133 0.11 0.57 -17.74
N ASN A 134 -0.41 -0.04 -16.68
CA ASN A 134 -1.36 -1.16 -16.77
C ASN A 134 -2.74 -0.80 -17.30
N TRP A 135 -3.01 0.49 -17.54
CA TRP A 135 -4.21 0.99 -18.25
C TRP A 135 -3.90 1.56 -19.63
N GLY A 136 -2.67 1.39 -20.13
CA GLY A 136 -2.29 1.67 -21.53
C GLY A 136 -1.80 3.08 -21.83
N GLU A 137 -1.61 3.95 -20.83
CA GLU A 137 -0.97 5.24 -21.01
C GLU A 137 0.56 5.12 -21.00
N GLU A 138 1.26 6.11 -21.58
CA GLU A 138 2.71 6.21 -21.50
C GLU A 138 3.14 7.27 -20.49
N TRP A 139 3.94 6.86 -19.50
CA TRP A 139 4.56 7.76 -18.53
C TRP A 139 6.09 7.68 -18.64
N PRO A 140 6.84 8.77 -18.35
CA PRO A 140 8.28 8.66 -18.22
C PRO A 140 8.64 7.72 -17.07
N ALA A 141 9.71 6.94 -17.20
CA ALA A 141 10.10 5.91 -16.22
C ALA A 141 10.22 6.45 -14.78
N TRP A 142 10.73 7.67 -14.58
CA TRP A 142 10.82 8.29 -13.26
C TRP A 142 9.44 8.40 -12.57
N ARG A 143 8.37 8.61 -13.34
CA ARG A 143 7.00 8.79 -12.81
C ARG A 143 6.43 7.46 -12.30
N ILE A 144 6.82 6.34 -12.89
CA ILE A 144 6.48 5.00 -12.39
C ILE A 144 7.00 4.82 -10.96
N PHE A 145 8.28 5.11 -10.73
CA PHE A 145 8.88 4.99 -9.39
C PHE A 145 8.34 6.02 -8.41
N TRP A 146 8.16 7.28 -8.86
CA TRP A 146 7.52 8.31 -8.04
C TRP A 146 6.13 7.87 -7.57
N ALA A 147 5.30 7.34 -8.47
CA ALA A 147 3.96 6.88 -8.13
C ALA A 147 4.01 5.75 -7.09
N MET A 148 4.94 4.81 -7.22
CA MET A 148 5.10 3.70 -6.27
C MET A 148 5.66 4.13 -4.91
N ILE A 149 6.47 5.19 -4.87
CA ILE A 149 6.93 5.84 -3.62
C ILE A 149 5.74 6.48 -2.90
N ASP A 150 4.96 7.29 -3.64
CA ASP A 150 3.79 7.98 -3.11
C ASP A 150 2.72 6.97 -2.63
N HIS A 151 2.49 5.91 -3.41
CA HIS A 151 1.55 4.82 -3.09
C HIS A 151 1.88 4.12 -1.76
N ASP A 152 3.17 3.81 -1.53
CA ASP A 152 3.63 3.21 -0.26
C ASP A 152 3.38 4.13 0.93
N LEU A 153 3.64 5.44 0.76
CA LEU A 153 3.47 6.43 1.82
C LEU A 153 1.98 6.66 2.12
N HIS A 154 1.16 6.79 1.07
CA HIS A 154 -0.27 7.02 1.16
C HIS A 154 -0.96 5.88 1.90
N HIS A 155 -0.92 4.66 1.35
CA HIS A 155 -1.60 3.53 1.97
C HIS A 155 -0.89 3.03 3.23
N GLY A 156 0.42 3.23 3.37
CA GLY A 156 1.13 2.93 4.60
C GLY A 156 0.69 3.81 5.78
N ALA A 157 0.34 5.06 5.52
CA ALA A 157 -0.26 5.93 6.53
C ALA A 157 -1.67 5.45 6.91
N GLU A 158 -2.49 5.07 5.92
CA GLU A 158 -3.83 4.53 6.17
C GLU A 158 -3.82 3.24 6.99
N ILE A 159 -2.93 2.28 6.63
CA ILE A 159 -2.73 1.04 7.39
C ILE A 159 -2.31 1.38 8.82
N GLY A 160 -1.36 2.31 8.99
CA GLY A 160 -0.94 2.76 10.33
C GLY A 160 -2.12 3.27 11.17
N CYS A 161 -2.97 4.12 10.58
CA CYS A 161 -4.16 4.64 11.25
C CYS A 161 -5.15 3.54 11.63
N LEU A 162 -5.41 2.59 10.73
CA LEU A 162 -6.29 1.45 11.03
C LEU A 162 -5.73 0.55 12.14
N ARG A 163 -4.42 0.30 12.17
CA ARG A 163 -3.79 -0.49 13.24
C ARG A 163 -3.92 0.20 14.60
N ASP A 164 -3.77 1.53 14.64
CA ASP A 164 -3.98 2.30 15.86
C ASP A 164 -5.44 2.20 16.34
N LEU A 165 -6.41 2.25 15.42
CA LEU A 165 -7.83 2.06 15.74
C LEU A 165 -8.13 0.63 16.21
N TYR A 166 -7.59 -0.39 15.56
CA TYR A 166 -7.74 -1.79 15.98
C TYR A 166 -7.29 -1.97 17.43
N ARG A 167 -6.09 -1.48 17.76
CA ARG A 167 -5.54 -1.56 19.12
C ARG A 167 -6.42 -0.82 20.13
N ALA A 168 -6.92 0.36 19.77
CA ALA A 168 -7.82 1.12 20.63
C ALA A 168 -9.18 0.40 20.84
N SER A 169 -9.66 -0.37 19.86
CA SER A 169 -10.92 -1.11 19.95
C SER A 169 -10.83 -2.46 20.66
N THR A 170 -9.63 -3.04 20.79
CA THR A 170 -9.40 -4.39 21.32
C THR A 170 -8.84 -4.39 22.74
N VAL A 171 -8.38 -3.25 23.25
CA VAL A 171 -8.04 -3.10 24.67
C VAL A 171 -9.33 -2.87 25.47
N GLU A 172 -9.82 -3.91 26.12
CA GLU A 172 -10.77 -3.76 27.23
C GLU A 172 -10.11 -2.91 28.34
N ASP A 173 -10.80 -1.86 28.80
CA ASP A 173 -10.39 -0.98 29.92
C ASP A 173 -9.09 -0.16 29.75
N THR A 174 -9.07 0.78 28.80
CA THR A 174 -8.22 1.98 28.97
C THR A 174 -9.02 3.06 29.73
N PRO A 175 -8.58 3.54 30.91
CA PRO A 175 -9.22 4.66 31.59
C PRO A 175 -9.30 5.83 30.62
N ALA A 176 -10.51 6.35 30.38
CA ALA A 176 -10.73 7.44 29.45
C ALA A 176 -9.71 8.56 29.72
N ILE A 177 -8.80 8.82 28.77
CA ILE A 177 -7.94 9.98 28.82
C ILE A 177 -8.88 11.18 28.73
N ARG A 178 -9.23 11.78 29.87
CA ARG A 178 -9.92 13.07 29.90
C ARG A 178 -9.03 14.04 29.13
N ARG A 179 -9.55 14.56 28.03
CA ARG A 179 -8.94 15.72 27.36
C ARG A 179 -9.06 16.91 28.31
N GLU A 180 -8.13 17.04 29.26
CA GLU A 180 -7.90 18.31 29.94
C GLU A 180 -7.28 19.26 28.92
N ILE A 181 -8.15 19.96 28.19
CA ILE A 181 -7.77 21.16 27.46
C ILE A 181 -7.31 22.15 28.52
N GLN A 182 -6.00 22.33 28.68
CA GLN A 182 -5.46 23.45 29.45
C GLN A 182 -5.83 24.75 28.74
N ALA A 183 -7.01 25.27 29.08
CA ALA A 183 -7.37 26.63 28.78
C ALA A 183 -6.48 27.57 29.59
N GLY A 184 -5.52 28.20 28.92
CA GLY A 184 -4.97 29.49 29.34
C GLY A 184 -3.72 29.44 30.22
N GLN A 185 -2.56 29.31 29.60
CA GLN A 185 -1.41 30.15 30.00
C GLN A 185 -1.20 31.21 28.93
N ARG A 186 -1.74 32.41 29.19
CA ARG A 186 -1.29 33.63 28.51
C ARG A 186 0.21 33.77 28.77
N LEU A 187 1.01 33.73 27.71
CA LEU A 187 2.38 34.23 27.73
C LEU A 187 2.32 35.69 28.20
N LYS A 188 2.89 35.96 29.37
CA LYS A 188 3.22 37.33 29.75
C LYS A 188 4.38 37.76 28.85
N VAL A 189 4.14 38.85 28.13
CA VAL A 189 5.12 39.61 27.32
C VAL A 189 6.33 39.96 28.16
#